data_AF-A0A2V8MCN1-F1
#
_entry.id   AF-A0A2V8MCN1-F1
#
_cell.length_a   1.000
_cell.length_b   1.000
_cell.length_c   1.000
_cell.angle_alpha   90.00
_cell.angle_beta   90.00
_cell.angle_gamma   90.00
#
_symmetry.space_group_name_H-M   'P 1'
#
loop_
_entity.id
_entity.type
_entity.pdbx_description
1 polymer ?
#
loop_
_entity_poly.entity_id
_entity_poly.type
_entity_poly.pdbx_seq_one_letter_code
_entity_poly.pdbx_strand_id
1 'polypeptide(L)'
;MFFQCVMLAVMFIGAPHLTGVGPAKGGDTDPAIKDFNDRVQRYWDLHKKVEDAAPPIDKKKEPDPAAIVAHERATADGIRAARMNAAEGDIFTPAVQKILVATIKQELSSGRGATARAMILGEGNPKNPESPARVDLVVNAKYPPNAPLSTVPPSVLLSLPKLPQGLEYRFVGRHLILYDSKANLIVDILRNAVR
;
A
#
# COMPACT_ATOMS: atom_id res chain seq x y z
N MET A 1 7.94 33.57 62.41
CA MET A 1 9.26 32.92 62.34
C MET A 1 9.25 31.72 63.28
N PHE A 2 8.97 30.51 62.77
CA PHE A 2 9.17 29.26 63.53
C PHE A 2 9.33 28.09 62.53
N PHE A 3 10.48 27.44 62.64
CA PHE A 3 10.75 26.02 62.45
C PHE A 3 10.71 25.34 61.07
N GLN A 4 11.94 25.24 60.55
CA GLN A 4 12.60 24.18 59.79
C GLN A 4 12.09 22.72 59.91
N CYS A 5 12.35 21.98 58.82
CA CYS A 5 12.60 20.53 58.68
C CYS A 5 11.40 19.59 58.64
N VAL A 6 11.17 18.93 57.49
CA VAL A 6 11.39 17.48 57.31
C VAL A 6 11.54 17.18 55.80
N MET A 7 12.61 16.46 55.47
CA MET A 7 12.86 15.84 54.17
C MET A 7 11.76 14.83 53.83
N LEU A 8 11.32 14.78 52.57
CA LEU A 8 11.02 13.49 51.95
C LEU A 8 11.41 13.55 50.47
N ALA A 9 12.59 13.00 50.19
CA ALA A 9 13.05 12.69 48.85
C ALA A 9 12.28 11.47 48.34
N VAL A 10 11.39 11.64 47.38
CA VAL A 10 10.83 10.52 46.62
C VAL A 10 11.74 10.29 45.43
N MET A 11 12.69 9.37 45.58
CA MET A 11 13.40 8.76 44.46
C MET A 11 12.39 7.96 43.65
N PHE A 12 11.93 8.52 42.52
CA PHE A 12 11.33 7.71 41.48
C PHE A 12 12.43 6.91 40.80
N ILE A 13 12.50 5.63 41.15
CA ILE A 13 13.32 4.61 40.51
C ILE A 13 12.90 4.55 39.04
N GLY A 14 13.76 5.07 38.17
CA GLY A 14 13.63 4.91 36.73
C GLY A 14 13.77 3.44 36.37
N ALA A 15 12.68 2.82 35.95
CA ALA A 15 12.73 1.54 35.28
C ALA A 15 13.09 1.76 33.80
N PRO A 16 14.18 1.16 33.27
CA PRO A 16 14.45 1.18 31.85
C PRO A 16 13.61 0.08 31.19
N HIS A 17 12.39 0.41 30.77
CA HIS A 17 11.65 -0.49 29.88
C HIS A 17 12.23 -0.33 28.47
N LEU A 18 13.05 -1.31 28.11
CA LEU A 18 13.42 -1.64 26.75
C LEU A 18 12.13 -1.82 25.91
N THR A 19 11.91 -0.95 24.95
CA THR A 19 11.49 -1.31 23.59
C THR A 19 11.81 -0.14 22.67
N GLY A 20 13.09 -0.04 22.29
CA GLY A 20 13.44 0.64 21.06
C GLY A 20 12.77 -0.12 19.92
N VAL A 21 11.62 0.36 19.45
CA VAL A 21 11.23 0.16 18.06
C VAL A 21 12.28 0.90 17.26
N GLY A 22 13.29 0.16 16.80
CA GLY A 22 14.26 0.70 15.86
C GLY A 22 13.51 1.32 14.67
N PRO A 23 13.98 2.45 14.14
CA PRO A 23 13.33 3.08 12.99
C PRO A 23 13.26 2.05 11.87
N ALA A 24 12.07 1.93 11.25
CA ALA A 24 11.93 1.26 9.97
C ALA A 24 13.03 1.79 9.04
N LYS A 25 14.00 0.93 8.66
CA LYS A 25 15.13 1.29 7.79
C LYS A 25 14.59 1.51 6.37
N GLY A 26 14.06 2.71 6.15
CA GLY A 26 13.54 3.18 4.86
C GLY A 26 12.86 4.55 4.97
N GLY A 27 13.24 5.37 5.95
CA GLY A 27 12.60 6.66 6.21
C GLY A 27 13.16 7.77 5.33
N ASP A 28 12.32 8.29 4.44
CA ASP A 28 12.23 9.67 3.89
C ASP A 28 13.48 10.45 3.43
N THR A 29 14.68 9.90 3.55
CA THR A 29 15.94 10.59 3.26
C THR A 29 16.47 10.32 1.85
N ASP A 30 16.00 9.25 1.20
CA ASP A 30 16.31 8.99 -0.20
C ASP A 30 15.38 9.84 -1.10
N PRO A 31 15.91 10.70 -1.98
CA PRO A 31 15.10 11.53 -2.87
C PRO A 31 14.13 10.74 -3.75
N ALA A 32 14.47 9.52 -4.15
CA ALA A 32 13.59 8.68 -4.96
C ALA A 32 12.42 8.11 -4.15
N ILE A 33 12.63 7.82 -2.86
CA ILE A 33 11.54 7.42 -1.94
C ILE A 33 10.62 8.61 -1.66
N LYS A 34 11.19 9.80 -1.48
CA LYS A 34 10.39 11.03 -1.32
C LYS A 34 9.54 11.31 -2.57
N ASP A 35 10.13 11.28 -3.77
CA ASP A 35 9.40 11.48 -5.03
C ASP A 35 8.29 10.44 -5.21
N PHE A 36 8.54 9.18 -4.85
CA PHE A 36 7.51 8.14 -4.83
C PHE A 36 6.35 8.47 -3.88
N ASN A 37 6.65 8.84 -2.64
CA ASN A 37 5.63 9.22 -1.66
C ASN A 37 4.81 10.43 -2.15
N ASP A 38 5.46 11.44 -2.73
CA ASP A 38 4.79 12.61 -3.29
C ASP A 38 3.87 12.21 -4.47
N ARG A 39 4.29 11.26 -5.32
CA ARG A 39 3.48 10.74 -6.45
C ARG A 39 2.27 9.95 -5.97
N VAL A 40 2.45 9.09 -4.97
CA VAL A 40 1.37 8.35 -4.31
C VAL A 40 0.36 9.32 -3.70
N GLN A 41 0.84 10.36 -3.00
CA GLN A 41 -0.04 11.34 -2.39
C GLN A 41 -0.82 12.15 -3.45
N ARG A 42 -0.17 12.56 -4.55
CA ARG A 42 -0.86 13.23 -5.67
C ARG A 42 -1.96 12.37 -6.28
N TYR A 43 -1.70 11.07 -6.47
CA TYR A 43 -2.75 10.14 -6.91
C TYR A 43 -3.89 10.08 -5.90
N TRP A 44 -3.57 9.96 -4.60
CA TRP A 44 -4.58 9.85 -3.56
C TRP A 44 -5.43 11.13 -3.40
N ASP A 45 -4.82 12.30 -3.60
CA ASP A 45 -5.55 13.57 -3.62
C ASP A 45 -6.49 13.66 -4.82
N LEU A 46 -6.08 13.16 -5.99
CA LEU A 46 -6.96 13.02 -7.15
C LEU A 46 -8.12 12.06 -6.84
N HIS A 47 -7.84 10.89 -6.24
CA HIS A 47 -8.88 9.94 -5.85
C HIS A 47 -9.94 10.61 -4.98
N LYS A 48 -9.53 11.22 -3.86
CA LYS A 48 -10.45 11.88 -2.93
C LYS A 48 -11.28 12.96 -3.62
N LYS A 49 -10.65 13.78 -4.47
CA LYS A 49 -11.35 14.82 -5.23
C LYS A 49 -12.44 14.24 -6.14
N VAL A 50 -12.17 13.11 -6.79
CA VAL A 50 -13.16 12.43 -7.64
C VAL A 50 -14.24 11.75 -6.79
N GLU A 51 -13.87 11.09 -5.69
CA GLU A 51 -14.78 10.45 -4.72
C GLU A 51 -15.75 11.47 -4.10
N ASP A 52 -15.26 12.66 -3.74
CA ASP A 52 -16.06 13.76 -3.19
C ASP A 52 -17.07 14.33 -4.21
N ALA A 53 -16.80 14.17 -5.51
CA ALA A 53 -17.67 14.59 -6.60
C ALA A 53 -18.63 13.47 -7.07
N ALA A 54 -18.46 12.24 -6.58
CA ALA A 54 -19.33 11.11 -6.91
C ALA A 54 -20.69 11.22 -6.19
N PRO A 55 -21.73 10.50 -6.66
CA PRO A 55 -23.03 10.49 -6.00
C PRO A 55 -22.89 10.19 -4.49
N PRO A 56 -23.43 11.05 -3.60
CA PRO A 56 -23.16 10.92 -2.18
C PRO A 56 -23.82 9.67 -1.59
N ILE A 57 -23.11 8.99 -0.70
CA ILE A 57 -23.66 7.93 0.15
C ILE A 57 -24.01 8.55 1.50
N ASP A 58 -25.24 8.35 1.98
CA ASP A 58 -25.64 8.78 3.32
C ASP A 58 -24.95 7.90 4.38
N LYS A 59 -23.86 8.42 4.95
CA LYS A 59 -23.07 7.72 5.98
C LYS A 59 -23.81 7.56 7.32
N LYS A 60 -24.98 8.18 7.50
CA LYS A 60 -25.78 8.12 8.74
C LYS A 60 -26.84 7.02 8.71
N LYS A 61 -27.05 6.38 7.56
CA LYS A 61 -28.02 5.29 7.38
C LYS A 61 -27.30 4.07 6.83
N GLU A 62 -27.94 2.92 6.93
CA GLU A 62 -27.49 1.74 6.18
C GLU A 62 -27.57 2.08 4.69
N PRO A 63 -26.43 2.05 3.96
CA PRO A 63 -26.39 2.49 2.59
C PRO A 63 -27.06 1.45 1.67
N ASP A 64 -27.90 1.94 0.75
CA ASP A 64 -28.47 1.13 -0.32
C ASP A 64 -27.33 0.51 -1.17
N PRO A 65 -27.28 -0.83 -1.35
CA PRO A 65 -26.29 -1.48 -2.20
C PRO A 65 -26.19 -0.87 -3.60
N ALA A 66 -27.31 -0.44 -4.19
CA ALA A 66 -27.30 0.20 -5.51
C ALA A 66 -26.61 1.56 -5.48
N ALA A 67 -26.76 2.33 -4.40
CA ALA A 67 -26.07 3.61 -4.21
C ALA A 67 -24.57 3.42 -4.01
N ILE A 68 -24.14 2.38 -3.28
CA ILE A 68 -22.71 2.02 -3.12
C ILE A 68 -22.10 1.71 -4.48
N VAL A 69 -22.74 0.83 -5.25
CA VAL A 69 -22.25 0.43 -6.58
C VAL A 69 -22.19 1.63 -7.53
N ALA A 70 -23.18 2.52 -7.50
CA ALA A 70 -23.20 3.73 -8.32
C ALA A 70 -22.07 4.70 -7.94
N HIS A 71 -21.82 4.87 -6.64
CA HIS A 71 -20.73 5.70 -6.13
C HIS A 71 -19.36 5.15 -6.54
N GLU A 72 -19.09 3.88 -6.25
CA GLU A 72 -17.83 3.21 -6.60
C GLU A 72 -17.56 3.27 -8.11
N ARG A 73 -18.60 3.03 -8.93
CA ARG A 73 -18.50 3.12 -10.39
C ARG A 73 -18.17 4.54 -10.85
N ALA A 74 -18.88 5.55 -10.33
CA ALA A 74 -18.64 6.94 -10.69
C ALA A 74 -17.22 7.38 -10.31
N THR A 75 -16.74 6.98 -9.13
CA THR A 75 -15.37 7.22 -8.67
C THR A 75 -14.35 6.59 -9.62
N ALA A 76 -14.54 5.30 -9.96
CA ALA A 76 -13.64 4.59 -10.86
C ALA A 76 -13.64 5.18 -12.29
N ASP A 77 -14.81 5.55 -12.82
CA ASP A 77 -14.95 6.18 -14.14
C ASP A 77 -14.27 7.56 -14.16
N GLY A 78 -14.46 8.37 -13.12
CA GLY A 78 -13.84 9.68 -12.99
C GLY A 78 -12.31 9.63 -12.87
N ILE A 79 -11.76 8.70 -12.08
CA ILE A 79 -10.31 8.50 -11.98
C ILE A 79 -9.76 8.06 -13.33
N ARG A 80 -10.44 7.13 -14.02
CA ARG A 80 -10.00 6.66 -15.35
C ARG A 80 -9.94 7.79 -16.36
N ALA A 81 -10.95 8.66 -16.39
CA ALA A 81 -10.98 9.83 -17.26
C ALA A 81 -9.86 10.84 -16.92
N ALA A 82 -9.67 11.16 -15.64
CA ALA A 82 -8.62 12.07 -15.19
C ALA A 82 -7.20 11.53 -15.45
N ARG A 83 -7.06 10.20 -15.57
CA ARG A 83 -5.80 9.49 -15.80
C ARG A 83 -5.74 8.82 -17.18
N MET A 84 -6.40 9.37 -18.20
CA MET A 84 -6.44 8.77 -19.54
C MET A 84 -5.05 8.52 -20.14
N ASN A 85 -4.06 9.33 -19.76
CA ASN A 85 -2.68 9.21 -20.22
C ASN A 85 -1.74 8.52 -19.21
N ALA A 86 -2.28 7.88 -18.17
CA ALA A 86 -1.45 7.22 -17.17
C ALA A 86 -0.68 6.05 -17.77
N ALA A 87 0.61 5.99 -17.45
CA ALA A 87 1.55 5.01 -17.96
C ALA A 87 2.29 4.29 -16.83
N GLU A 88 2.88 3.15 -17.17
CA GLU A 88 3.74 2.42 -16.24
C GLU A 88 4.97 3.26 -15.87
N GLY A 89 5.24 3.33 -14.58
CA GLY A 89 6.36 4.09 -14.03
C GLY A 89 6.07 5.56 -13.76
N ASP A 90 4.82 6.01 -13.94
CA ASP A 90 4.37 7.34 -13.52
C ASP A 90 4.50 7.54 -12.01
N ILE A 91 4.36 6.47 -11.21
CA ILE A 91 4.52 6.46 -9.76
C ILE A 91 5.76 5.64 -9.36
N PHE A 92 5.85 4.39 -9.85
CA PHE A 92 7.03 3.54 -9.73
C PHE A 92 8.13 3.98 -10.69
N THR A 93 8.66 5.19 -10.50
CA THR A 93 9.72 5.75 -11.35
C THR A 93 10.96 4.84 -11.38
N PRO A 94 11.75 4.83 -12.46
CA PRO A 94 12.93 3.96 -12.58
C PRO A 94 13.90 4.03 -11.40
N ALA A 95 13.99 5.19 -10.74
CA ALA A 95 14.80 5.39 -9.55
C ALA A 95 14.27 4.57 -8.35
N VAL A 96 12.99 4.72 -8.01
CA VAL A 96 12.41 3.99 -6.88
C VAL A 96 12.25 2.51 -7.16
N GLN A 97 12.05 2.09 -8.43
CA GLN A 97 11.95 0.67 -8.78
C GLN A 97 13.15 -0.13 -8.28
N LYS A 98 14.37 0.40 -8.48
CA LYS A 98 15.61 -0.25 -8.05
C LYS A 98 15.64 -0.47 -6.55
N ILE A 99 15.19 0.53 -5.78
CA ILE A 99 15.15 0.49 -4.33
C ILE A 99 14.13 -0.56 -3.87
N LEU A 100 12.89 -0.49 -4.36
CA LEU A 100 11.83 -1.42 -3.97
C LEU A 100 12.19 -2.87 -4.33
N VAL A 101 12.76 -3.10 -5.52
CA VAL A 101 13.22 -4.44 -5.93
C VAL A 101 14.35 -4.94 -5.03
N ALA A 102 15.31 -4.08 -4.66
CA ALA A 102 16.38 -4.45 -3.74
C ALA A 102 15.82 -4.80 -2.34
N THR A 103 14.91 -3.98 -1.81
CA THR A 103 14.24 -4.22 -0.53
C THR A 103 13.48 -5.53 -0.54
N ILE A 104 12.65 -5.79 -1.56
CA ILE A 104 11.90 -7.04 -1.70
C ILE A 104 12.88 -8.23 -1.77
N LYS A 105 13.93 -8.14 -2.59
CA LYS A 105 14.94 -9.21 -2.67
C LYS A 105 15.62 -9.49 -1.34
N GLN A 106 15.96 -8.46 -0.57
CA GLN A 106 16.60 -8.60 0.72
C GLN A 106 15.67 -9.34 1.70
N GLU A 107 14.40 -8.95 1.77
CA GLU A 107 13.41 -9.63 2.62
C GLU A 107 13.20 -11.09 2.21
N LEU A 108 13.12 -11.33 0.89
CA LEU A 108 12.94 -12.67 0.33
C LEU A 108 14.21 -13.54 0.38
N SER A 109 15.36 -12.98 0.74
CA SER A 109 16.63 -13.71 0.95
C SER A 109 16.96 -13.92 2.44
N SER A 110 16.15 -13.35 3.33
CA SER A 110 16.28 -13.56 4.77
C SER A 110 15.93 -15.00 5.17
N GLY A 111 16.22 -15.41 6.40
CA GLY A 111 15.92 -16.77 6.88
C GLY A 111 14.44 -17.18 6.80
N ARG A 112 13.49 -16.22 6.68
CA ARG A 112 12.05 -16.45 6.43
C ARG A 112 11.63 -16.22 4.97
N GLY A 113 12.59 -15.91 4.11
CA GLY A 113 12.38 -15.50 2.72
C GLY A 113 11.76 -16.58 1.83
N ALA A 114 12.05 -17.87 2.12
CA ALA A 114 11.44 -18.99 1.40
C ALA A 114 9.92 -19.04 1.58
N THR A 115 9.42 -18.88 2.81
CA THR A 115 7.98 -18.81 3.11
C THR A 115 7.34 -17.59 2.45
N ALA A 116 7.99 -16.43 2.51
CA ALA A 116 7.50 -15.22 1.87
C ALA A 116 7.43 -15.36 0.34
N ARG A 117 8.43 -15.99 -0.30
CA ARG A 117 8.42 -16.31 -1.73
C ARG A 117 7.28 -17.25 -2.10
N ALA A 118 7.06 -18.29 -1.29
CA ALA A 118 5.96 -19.23 -1.50
C ALA A 118 4.59 -18.54 -1.39
N MET A 119 4.40 -17.61 -0.45
CA MET A 119 3.17 -16.81 -0.34
C MET A 119 2.94 -15.91 -1.56
N ILE A 120 4.01 -15.33 -2.12
CA ILE A 120 3.88 -14.47 -3.31
C ILE A 120 3.58 -15.29 -4.56
N LEU A 121 4.28 -16.41 -4.77
CA LEU A 121 4.24 -17.17 -6.03
C LEU A 121 3.31 -18.38 -6.02
N GLY A 122 2.75 -18.73 -4.86
CA GLY A 122 1.94 -19.93 -4.66
C GLY A 122 0.44 -19.73 -4.86
N GLU A 123 -0.36 -20.38 -4.03
CA GLU A 123 -1.81 -20.38 -4.08
C GLU A 123 -2.38 -18.96 -3.85
N GLY A 124 -3.39 -18.55 -4.63
CA GLY A 124 -3.94 -17.19 -4.61
C GLY A 124 -3.18 -16.17 -5.48
N ASN A 125 -2.11 -16.57 -6.18
CA ASN A 125 -1.50 -15.72 -7.20
C ASN A 125 -2.35 -15.73 -8.50
N PRO A 126 -2.71 -14.57 -9.09
CA PRO A 126 -3.55 -14.51 -10.30
C PRO A 126 -2.92 -15.10 -11.57
N LYS A 127 -1.62 -15.39 -11.56
CA LYS A 127 -0.91 -16.07 -12.66
C LYS A 127 -0.58 -17.53 -12.35
N ASN A 128 -1.09 -18.09 -11.25
CA ASN A 128 -1.09 -19.53 -11.02
C ASN A 128 -1.96 -20.20 -12.11
N PRO A 129 -1.55 -21.35 -12.70
CA PRO A 129 -2.37 -22.14 -13.62
C PRO A 129 -3.79 -22.44 -13.13
N GLU A 130 -3.99 -22.53 -11.82
CA GLU A 130 -5.27 -22.79 -11.15
C GLU A 130 -6.09 -21.52 -10.89
N SER A 131 -5.60 -20.35 -11.33
CA SER A 131 -6.30 -19.09 -11.10
C SER A 131 -7.61 -19.03 -11.91
N PRO A 132 -8.74 -18.66 -11.28
CA PRO A 132 -10.05 -18.63 -11.95
C PRO A 132 -10.17 -17.51 -13.00
N ALA A 133 -9.26 -16.53 -13.01
CA ALA A 133 -9.28 -15.45 -13.98
C ALA A 133 -7.87 -14.90 -14.27
N ARG A 134 -7.61 -14.58 -15.55
CA ARG A 134 -6.38 -13.91 -15.97
C ARG A 134 -6.46 -12.42 -15.63
N VAL A 135 -5.39 -11.89 -15.03
CA VAL A 135 -5.22 -10.44 -14.81
C VAL A 135 -4.35 -9.86 -15.91
N ASP A 136 -4.95 -9.02 -16.75
CA ASP A 136 -4.20 -8.20 -17.70
C ASP A 136 -3.61 -7.00 -16.97
N LEU A 137 -2.28 -6.95 -16.94
CA LEU A 137 -1.50 -5.92 -16.27
C LEU A 137 -1.45 -4.67 -17.13
N VAL A 138 -2.49 -3.84 -17.01
CA VAL A 138 -2.65 -2.56 -17.70
C VAL A 138 -2.91 -1.46 -16.68
N VAL A 139 -2.14 -0.37 -16.75
CA VAL A 139 -2.33 0.80 -15.88
C VAL A 139 -3.69 1.42 -16.15
N ASN A 140 -4.34 1.90 -15.08
CA ASN A 140 -5.66 2.51 -15.09
C ASN A 140 -6.80 1.54 -15.49
N ALA A 141 -6.52 0.24 -15.64
CA ALA A 141 -7.53 -0.77 -15.88
C ALA A 141 -8.19 -1.24 -14.57
N LYS A 142 -9.43 -1.72 -14.69
CA LYS A 142 -10.16 -2.37 -13.60
C LYS A 142 -9.51 -3.71 -13.27
N TYR A 143 -9.34 -4.01 -11.98
CA TYR A 143 -8.91 -5.34 -11.59
C TYR A 143 -10.08 -6.34 -11.74
N PRO A 144 -9.88 -7.51 -12.38
CA PRO A 144 -10.95 -8.46 -12.62
C PRO A 144 -11.60 -8.93 -11.30
N PRO A 145 -12.94 -8.90 -11.17
CA PRO A 145 -13.62 -9.19 -9.91
C PRO A 145 -13.44 -10.64 -9.43
N ASN A 146 -13.22 -11.58 -10.36
CA ASN A 146 -13.05 -13.00 -10.05
C ASN A 146 -11.57 -13.40 -9.94
N ALA A 147 -10.64 -12.47 -10.14
CA ALA A 147 -9.23 -12.76 -9.94
C ALA A 147 -8.88 -12.70 -8.45
N PRO A 148 -8.05 -13.63 -7.95
CA PRO A 148 -7.69 -13.65 -6.54
C PRO A 148 -6.80 -12.45 -6.19
N LEU A 149 -7.13 -11.71 -5.13
CA LEU A 149 -6.25 -10.66 -4.62
C LEU A 149 -5.12 -11.29 -3.79
N SER A 150 -3.94 -11.43 -4.38
CA SER A 150 -2.76 -11.96 -3.70
C SER A 150 -2.38 -11.11 -2.46
N THR A 151 -1.98 -11.78 -1.39
CA THR A 151 -1.48 -11.13 -0.17
C THR A 151 -0.01 -10.77 -0.30
N VAL A 152 0.40 -9.64 0.29
CA VAL A 152 1.82 -9.30 0.44
C VAL A 152 2.28 -9.85 1.78
N PRO A 153 3.37 -10.65 1.84
CA PRO A 153 3.89 -11.15 3.09
C PRO A 153 4.17 -10.00 4.09
N PRO A 154 3.79 -10.12 5.37
CA PRO A 154 3.94 -9.02 6.34
C PRO A 154 5.37 -8.47 6.42
N SER A 155 6.39 -9.32 6.32
CA SER A 155 7.79 -8.89 6.32
C SER A 155 8.13 -7.98 5.14
N VAL A 156 7.63 -8.30 3.94
CA VAL A 156 7.82 -7.46 2.76
C VAL A 156 7.06 -6.16 2.92
N LEU A 157 5.80 -6.22 3.36
CA LEU A 157 4.96 -5.03 3.52
C LEU A 157 5.56 -4.01 4.52
N LEU A 158 6.12 -4.49 5.62
CA LEU A 158 6.76 -3.64 6.64
C LEU A 158 8.03 -2.94 6.16
N SER A 159 8.69 -3.48 5.13
CA SER A 159 9.91 -2.91 4.55
C SER A 159 9.64 -1.96 3.37
N LEU A 160 8.41 -1.91 2.86
CA LEU A 160 8.00 -0.99 1.79
C LEU A 160 7.54 0.38 2.36
N PRO A 161 7.60 1.46 1.56
CA PRO A 161 7.05 2.75 1.97
C PRO A 161 5.54 2.64 2.26
N LYS A 162 5.09 3.31 3.33
CA LYS A 162 3.69 3.30 3.75
C LYS A 162 2.79 3.94 2.69
N LEU A 163 1.62 3.36 2.48
CA LEU A 163 0.59 3.87 1.58
C LEU A 163 -0.56 4.53 2.38
N PRO A 164 -1.25 5.52 1.79
CA PRO A 164 -2.54 5.99 2.28
C PRO A 164 -3.57 4.86 2.42
N GLN A 165 -4.50 5.00 3.37
CA GLN A 165 -5.57 4.02 3.55
C GLN A 165 -6.47 3.95 2.31
N GLY A 166 -6.56 2.79 1.67
CA GLY A 166 -7.27 2.58 0.40
C GLY A 166 -6.35 2.30 -0.79
N LEU A 167 -5.04 2.53 -0.61
CA LEU A 167 -4.01 2.06 -1.52
C LEU A 167 -3.28 0.84 -0.95
N GLU A 168 -3.02 -0.13 -1.80
CA GLU A 168 -2.44 -1.40 -1.42
C GLU A 168 -1.35 -1.84 -2.39
N TYR A 169 -0.30 -2.46 -1.86
CA TYR A 169 0.59 -3.27 -2.68
C TYR A 169 -0.02 -4.65 -2.89
N ARG A 170 -0.01 -5.15 -4.13
CA ARG A 170 -0.48 -6.50 -4.46
C ARG A 170 0.48 -7.17 -5.45
N PHE A 171 0.64 -8.48 -5.34
CA PHE A 171 1.41 -9.25 -6.32
C PHE A 171 0.49 -9.86 -7.38
N VAL A 172 0.90 -9.75 -8.64
CA VAL A 172 0.28 -10.44 -9.78
C VAL A 172 1.38 -11.19 -10.51
N GLY A 173 1.44 -12.51 -10.35
CA GLY A 173 2.62 -13.29 -10.73
C GLY A 173 3.85 -12.78 -9.98
N ARG A 174 4.85 -12.33 -10.74
CA ARG A 174 6.10 -11.76 -10.22
C ARG A 174 6.12 -10.23 -10.20
N HIS A 175 5.00 -9.60 -10.56
CA HIS A 175 4.89 -8.15 -10.67
C HIS A 175 4.24 -7.61 -9.39
N LEU A 176 4.72 -6.46 -8.92
CA LEU A 176 4.07 -5.72 -7.85
C LEU A 176 3.20 -4.65 -8.50
N ILE A 177 1.94 -4.53 -8.09
CA ILE A 177 1.05 -3.45 -8.51
C ILE A 177 0.76 -2.54 -7.33
N LEU A 178 0.55 -1.26 -7.63
CA LEU A 178 -0.15 -0.34 -6.73
C LEU A 178 -1.63 -0.44 -7.08
N TYR A 179 -2.44 -0.86 -6.12
CA TYR A 179 -3.87 -1.12 -6.29
C TYR A 179 -4.68 -0.13 -5.47
N ASP A 180 -5.71 0.44 -6.09
CA ASP A 180 -6.72 1.25 -5.43
C ASP A 180 -7.92 0.37 -5.09
N SER A 181 -8.06 0.03 -3.81
CA SER A 181 -9.11 -0.88 -3.36
C SER A 181 -10.49 -0.25 -3.33
N LYS A 182 -10.57 1.09 -3.27
CA LYS A 182 -11.83 1.83 -3.30
C LYS A 182 -12.40 1.99 -4.71
N ALA A 183 -11.53 2.18 -5.70
CA ALA A 183 -11.93 2.33 -7.10
C ALA A 183 -11.82 1.03 -7.92
N ASN A 184 -11.22 -0.01 -7.34
CA ASN A 184 -10.90 -1.27 -8.02
C ASN A 184 -10.03 -1.04 -9.28
N LEU A 185 -8.92 -0.31 -9.13
CA LEU A 185 -8.05 0.10 -10.24
C LEU A 185 -6.59 -0.27 -10.02
N ILE A 186 -5.91 -0.67 -11.09
CA ILE A 186 -4.46 -0.81 -11.15
C ILE A 186 -3.86 0.58 -11.36
N VAL A 187 -3.21 1.13 -10.34
CA VAL A 187 -2.71 2.51 -10.33
C VAL A 187 -1.39 2.64 -11.07
N ASP A 188 -0.47 1.69 -10.84
CA ASP A 188 0.83 1.59 -11.51
C ASP A 188 1.40 0.16 -11.34
N ILE A 189 2.40 -0.21 -12.13
CA ILE A 189 2.93 -1.57 -12.24
C ILE A 189 4.45 -1.54 -12.15
N LEU A 190 5.00 -2.27 -11.17
CA LEU A 190 6.41 -2.58 -11.06
C LEU A 190 6.66 -4.01 -11.55
N ARG A 191 7.22 -4.12 -12.76
CA ARG A 191 7.43 -5.42 -13.40
C ARG A 191 8.62 -6.17 -12.79
N ASN A 192 8.47 -7.49 -12.62
CA ASN A 192 9.53 -8.38 -12.13
C ASN A 192 10.09 -7.97 -10.76
N ALA A 193 9.19 -7.59 -9.85
CA ALA A 193 9.46 -7.32 -8.45
C ALA A 193 10.19 -8.49 -7.76
N VAL A 194 9.80 -9.70 -8.14
CA VAL A 194 10.39 -10.96 -7.67
C VAL A 194 11.08 -11.64 -8.85
N ARG A 195 12.33 -12.03 -8.63
CA ARG A 195 13.10 -12.90 -9.53
C ARG A 195 13.44 -14.18 -8.80
#